data_AF-A0A527TLL7-F1
#
_entry.id   AF-A0A527TLL7-F1
#
_cell.length_a   1.000
_cell.length_b   1.000
_cell.length_c   1.000
_cell.angle_alpha   90.00
_cell.angle_beta   90.00
_cell.angle_gamma   90.00
#
_symmetry.space_group_name_H-M   'P 1'
#
loop_
_entity.id
_entity.type
_entity.pdbx_description
1 polymer ?
#
loop_
_entity_poly.entity_id
_entity_poly.type
_entity_poly.pdbx_seq_one_letter_code
_entity_poly.pdbx_strand_id
1 'polypeptide(L)' 'KRLRIAEETMDIYAPLAGRMGMQGMREELEEIAFRYINPEAYRAVTARLAEIFERNKGVLQEIETALSGLFE' A
#
# COMPACT_ATOMS: atom_id res chain seq x y z
N LYS A 1 22.71 -5.50 6.94
CA LYS A 1 21.98 -5.05 8.16
C LYS A 1 20.52 -4.68 7.88
N ARG A 2 20.24 -3.80 6.90
CA ARG A 2 18.86 -3.38 6.58
C ARG A 2 17.95 -4.52 6.10
N LEU A 3 18.45 -5.43 5.26
CA LEU A 3 17.68 -6.60 4.80
C LEU A 3 17.17 -7.46 5.96
N ARG A 4 18.05 -7.84 6.88
CA ARG A 4 17.68 -8.62 8.07
C ARG A 4 16.59 -7.95 8.92
N ILE A 5 16.68 -6.63 9.11
CA ILE A 5 15.66 -5.88 9.86
C ILE A 5 14.33 -5.91 9.09
N ALA A 6 14.36 -5.75 7.77
CA ALA A 6 13.16 -5.83 6.95
C ALA A 6 12.52 -7.22 6.99
N GLU A 7 13.32 -8.30 6.92
CA GLU A 7 12.85 -9.68 7.08
C GLU A 7 12.20 -9.89 8.45
N GLU A 8 12.85 -9.47 9.54
CA GLU A 8 12.30 -9.55 10.89
C GLU A 8 11.00 -8.72 11.05
N THR A 9 10.95 -7.54 10.41
CA THR A 9 9.73 -6.72 10.36
C THR A 9 8.59 -7.44 9.66
N MET A 10 8.85 -8.09 8.52
CA MET A 10 7.83 -8.79 7.77
C MET A 10 7.33 -10.04 8.51
N ASP A 11 8.24 -10.78 9.14
CA ASP A 11 7.91 -12.06 9.77
C ASP A 11 7.33 -11.91 11.19
N ILE A 12 7.73 -10.87 11.92
CA ILE A 12 7.40 -10.71 13.35
C ILE A 12 6.59 -9.44 13.62
N TYR A 13 7.13 -8.27 13.28
CA TYR A 13 6.57 -7.00 13.74
C TYR A 13 5.27 -6.60 13.02
N ALA A 14 5.19 -6.78 11.71
CA ALA A 14 3.97 -6.52 10.94
C ALA A 14 2.80 -7.41 11.38
N PRO A 15 2.96 -8.76 11.48
CA PRO A 15 1.91 -9.63 12.01
C PRO A 15 1.51 -9.30 13.45
N LEU A 16 2.46 -8.83 14.28
CA LEU A 16 2.17 -8.40 15.64
C LEU A 16 1.28 -7.14 15.65
N ALA A 17 1.62 -6.11 14.85
CA ALA A 17 0.79 -4.92 14.70
C ALA A 17 -0.62 -5.26 14.22
N GLY A 18 -0.75 -6.18 13.25
CA GLY A 18 -2.04 -6.70 12.79
C GLY A 18 -2.88 -7.34 13.89
N ARG A 19 -2.25 -8.19 14.72
CA ARG A 19 -2.92 -8.84 15.87
C ARG A 19 -3.34 -7.86 16.96
N MET A 20 -2.63 -6.74 17.09
CA MET A 20 -2.98 -5.66 18.03
C MET A 20 -4.08 -4.74 17.50
N GLY A 21 -4.63 -5.01 16.31
CA GLY A 21 -5.63 -4.16 15.67
C GLY A 21 -5.05 -2.89 15.02
N MET A 22 -3.72 -2.76 14.98
CA MET A 22 -3.02 -1.58 14.43
C MET A 22 -2.80 -1.75 12.92
N GLN A 23 -3.89 -1.78 12.15
CA GLN A 23 -3.85 -2.08 10.70
C GLN A 23 -2.99 -1.09 9.92
N GLY A 24 -3.12 0.22 10.16
CA GLY A 24 -2.30 1.22 9.47
C GLY A 24 -0.79 1.06 9.74
N MET A 25 -0.42 0.71 10.98
CA MET A 25 0.99 0.44 11.31
C MET A 25 1.49 -0.85 10.65
N ARG A 26 0.66 -1.90 10.60
CA ARG A 26 1.01 -3.12 9.87
C ARG A 26 1.31 -2.80 8.41
N GLU A 27 0.40 -2.10 7.74
CA GLU A 27 0.53 -1.76 6.31
C GLU A 27 1.81 -0.96 6.04
N GLU A 28 2.10 0.04 6.87
CA GLU A 28 3.32 0.84 6.74
C GLU A 28 4.60 0.01 6.96
N LEU A 29 4.60 -0.89 7.95
CA LEU A 29 5.72 -1.81 8.19
C LEU A 29 5.92 -2.80 7.03
N GLU A 30 4.84 -3.38 6.50
CA GLU A 30 4.88 -4.30 5.36
C GLU A 30 5.41 -3.60 4.10
N GLU A 31 4.96 -2.38 3.82
CA GLU A 31 5.41 -1.63 2.65
C GLU A 31 6.91 -1.31 2.72
N ILE A 32 7.37 -0.80 3.87
CA ILE A 32 8.78 -0.47 4.07
C ILE A 32 9.64 -1.73 3.99
N ALA A 33 9.23 -2.82 4.66
CA ALA A 33 9.95 -4.08 4.63
C ALA A 33 10.04 -4.65 3.20
N PHE A 34 8.92 -4.66 2.47
CA PHE A 34 8.85 -5.16 1.11
C PHE A 34 9.79 -4.40 0.16
N ARG A 35 9.89 -3.07 0.30
CA ARG A 35 10.81 -2.23 -0.48
C ARG A 35 12.28 -2.65 -0.32
N TYR A 36 12.68 -3.11 0.86
CA TYR A 36 14.05 -3.55 1.14
C TYR A 36 14.31 -5.02 0.83
N ILE A 37 13.31 -5.89 1.03
CA ILE A 37 13.42 -7.33 0.74
C ILE A 37 13.44 -7.58 -0.76
N ASN A 38 12.54 -6.94 -1.51
CA ASN A 38 12.44 -7.13 -2.95
C ASN A 38 12.23 -5.79 -3.69
N PRO A 39 13.31 -5.04 -3.94
CA PRO A 39 13.23 -3.72 -4.55
C PRO A 39 12.76 -3.76 -6.02
N GLU A 40 13.01 -4.85 -6.75
CA GLU A 40 12.55 -5.00 -8.14
C GLU A 40 11.04 -5.22 -8.20
N ALA A 41 10.51 -6.14 -7.39
CA ALA A 41 9.07 -6.37 -7.31
C ALA A 41 8.34 -5.12 -6.79
N TYR A 42 8.90 -4.43 -5.80
CA TYR A 42 8.33 -3.16 -5.31
C TYR A 42 8.19 -2.12 -6.44
N ARG A 43 9.23 -1.95 -7.26
CA ARG A 43 9.19 -1.03 -8.41
C ARG A 43 8.17 -1.47 -9.46
N ALA A 44 8.10 -2.77 -9.77
CA ALA A 44 7.15 -3.29 -10.74
C ALA A 44 5.69 -3.06 -10.30
N VAL A 45 5.38 -3.35 -9.04
CA VAL A 45 4.04 -3.16 -8.46
C VAL A 45 3.67 -1.68 -8.41
N THR A 46 4.57 -0.82 -7.93
CA THR A 46 4.30 0.63 -7.82
C THR A 46 4.14 1.29 -9.19
N ALA A 47 4.94 0.91 -10.18
CA ALA A 47 4.79 1.39 -11.55
C ALA A 47 3.45 0.96 -12.15
N ARG A 48 3.06 -0.31 -11.96
CA ARG A 48 1.77 -0.82 -12.45
C ARG A 48 0.59 -0.16 -11.75
N LEU A 49 0.70 0.08 -10.45
CA LEU A 49 -0.32 0.78 -9.69
C LEU A 49 -0.50 2.21 -10.20
N ALA A 50 0.60 2.93 -10.46
CA ALA A 50 0.55 4.27 -11.02
C ALA A 50 -0.13 4.30 -12.41
N GLU A 51 0.19 3.35 -13.29
CA GLU A 51 -0.45 3.22 -14.60
C GLU A 51 -1.97 3.03 -14.49
N ILE A 52 -2.41 2.15 -13.58
CA ILE A 52 -3.83 1.89 -13.34
C ILE A 52 -4.52 3.13 -12.77
N PHE A 53 -3.87 3.82 -11.83
CA PHE A 53 -4.39 5.05 -11.24
C PHE A 53 -4.61 6.13 -12.29
N GLU A 54 -3.61 6.39 -13.14
CA GLU A 54 -3.73 7.41 -14.19
C GLU A 54 -4.84 7.06 -15.18
N ARG A 55 -4.98 5.79 -15.57
CA ARG A 55 -6.08 5.35 -16.44
C ARG A 55 -7.45 5.54 -15.80
N ASN A 56 -7.57 5.26 -14.51
CA ASN A 56 -8.86 5.27 -13.81
C ASN A 56 -9.22 6.63 -13.22
N LYS A 57 -8.30 7.61 -13.22
CA LYS A 57 -8.49 8.93 -12.63
C LYS A 57 -9.74 9.65 -13.12
N GLY A 58 -10.02 9.59 -14.43
CA GLY A 58 -11.24 10.17 -15.00
C GLY A 58 -12.51 9.52 -14.47
N VAL A 59 -12.52 8.19 -14.37
CA VAL A 59 -13.67 7.42 -13.84
C VAL A 59 -13.92 7.75 -12.37
N LEU A 60 -12.86 7.86 -11.56
CA LEU A 60 -13.00 8.27 -10.15
C LEU A 60 -13.63 9.66 -10.03
N GLN A 61 -13.20 10.61 -10.86
CA GLN A 61 -13.72 11.98 -10.85
C GLN A 61 -15.20 12.04 -11.28
N GLU A 62 -15.59 11.23 -12.27
CA GLU A 62 -16.99 11.07 -12.67
C GLU A 62 -17.85 10.51 -11.53
N ILE A 63 -17.38 9.46 -10.85
CA ILE A 63 -18.09 8.84 -9.71
C ILE A 63 -18.21 9.83 -8.55
N GLU A 64 -17.15 10.55 -8.22
CA GLU A 64 -17.14 11.55 -7.14
C GLU A 64 -18.16 12.67 -7.41
N THR A 65 -18.20 13.16 -8.66
CA THR A 65 -19.15 14.18 -9.10
C THR A 65 -20.59 13.66 -9.03
N ALA A 66 -20.82 12.44 -9.52
CA ALA A 66 -22.14 11.82 -9.53
C ALA A 66 -22.69 11.55 -8.12
N LEU A 67 -21.85 11.11 -7.19
CA LEU A 67 -22.24 10.89 -5.80
C LEU A 67 -22.51 12.22 -5.09
N SER A 68 -21.65 13.22 -5.26
CA SER A 68 -21.81 14.52 -4.61
C SER A 68 -23.12 15.20 -5.02
N GLY A 69 -23.49 15.15 -6.31
CA GLY A 69 -24.76 15.67 -6.80
C GLY A 69 -26.01 14.87 -6.41
N LEU A 70 -25.84 13.70 -5.77
CA LEU A 70 -26.94 12.86 -5.28
C LEU A 70 -27.20 13.04 -3.78
N PHE A 71 -26.24 13.63 -3.06
CA PHE A 71 -26.33 13.96 -1.64
C PHE A 71 -26.66 15.45 -1.38
N GLU A 72 -26.75 16.28 -2.44
CA GLU A 72 -27.48 17.57 -2.44
C GLU A 72 -28.95 17.37 -2.86
#